data_AF-A0A1G0Y523-F1
#
_entry.id   AF-A0A1G0Y523-F1
#
_cell.length_a   1.000
_cell.length_b   1.000
_cell.length_c   1.000
_cell.angle_alpha   90.00
_cell.angle_beta   90.00
_cell.angle_gamma   90.00
#
_symmetry.space_group_name_H-M   'P 1'
#
loop_
_entity.id
_entity.type
_entity.pdbx_description
1 polymer ?
#
loop_
_entity_poly.entity_id
_entity_poly.type
_entity_poly.pdbx_seq_one_letter_code
_entity_poly.pdbx_strand_id
1 'polypeptide(L)' 'MWNRRPSTGSGQGSPVIRGIYRLEGDKLVICTAAAGDEKPTEFKTSADTGTVLTELKRKIEGTQPKDK' A
#
# COMPACT_ATOMS: atom_id res chain seq x y z
N MET A 1 5.72 10.79 -45.68
CA MET A 1 4.40 10.51 -45.11
C MET A 1 4.52 9.29 -44.19
N TRP A 2 4.72 9.51 -42.89
CA TRP A 2 4.88 8.44 -41.88
C TRP A 2 3.86 8.70 -40.76
N ASN A 3 2.65 8.18 -40.93
CA ASN A 3 1.63 8.23 -39.87
C ASN A 3 1.83 7.01 -38.96
N ARG A 4 2.45 7.22 -37.78
CA ARG A 4 2.28 6.29 -36.66
C ARG A 4 0.90 6.52 -36.07
N ARG A 5 -0.03 5.59 -36.33
CA ARG A 5 -1.23 5.44 -35.50
C ARG A 5 -0.78 5.11 -34.08
N PRO A 6 -1.21 5.83 -33.03
CA PRO A 6 -1.13 5.28 -31.68
C PRO A 6 -2.08 4.07 -31.67
N SER A 7 -1.51 2.87 -31.59
CA SER A 7 -2.27 1.70 -31.17
C SER A 7 -2.72 2.00 -29.74
N THR A 8 -3.99 2.35 -29.55
CA THR A 8 -4.64 2.37 -28.25
C THR A 8 -4.56 0.95 -27.72
N GLY A 9 -3.47 0.63 -27.03
CA GLY A 9 -3.38 -0.58 -26.24
C GLY A 9 -4.51 -0.50 -25.24
N SER A 10 -5.48 -1.39 -25.35
CA SER A 10 -6.51 -1.61 -24.35
C SER A 10 -5.82 -2.11 -23.08
N GLY A 11 -5.23 -1.19 -22.33
CA GLY A 11 -4.67 -1.43 -21.01
C GLY A 11 -5.84 -1.65 -20.07
N GLN A 12 -6.35 -2.88 -20.02
CA GLN A 12 -7.05 -3.37 -18.84
C GLN A 12 -6.00 -3.38 -17.73
N GLY A 13 -5.76 -2.21 -17.15
CA GLY A 13 -4.84 -2.03 -16.04
C GLY A 13 -5.32 -2.91 -14.89
N SER A 14 -4.40 -3.67 -14.29
CA SER A 14 -4.68 -4.40 -13.07
C SER A 14 -5.36 -3.48 -12.04
N PRO A 15 -6.33 -4.00 -11.27
CA PRO A 15 -7.11 -3.17 -10.37
C PRO A 15 -6.19 -2.42 -9.41
N VAL A 16 -6.33 -1.10 -9.36
CA VAL A 16 -5.48 -0.22 -8.56
C VAL A 16 -5.84 -0.41 -7.08
N ILE A 17 -4.86 -0.77 -6.27
CA ILE A 17 -4.99 -0.85 -4.82
C ILE A 17 -4.74 0.56 -4.24
N ARG A 18 -5.73 1.10 -3.54
CA ARG A 18 -5.65 2.42 -2.89
C ARG A 18 -5.45 2.25 -1.40
N GLY A 19 -4.66 3.13 -0.81
CA GLY A 19 -4.32 3.05 0.61
C GLY A 19 -3.87 4.37 1.20
N ILE A 20 -3.71 4.35 2.52
CA ILE A 20 -3.06 5.40 3.31
C ILE A 20 -1.81 4.81 3.98
N TYR A 21 -0.82 5.65 4.20
CA TYR A 21 0.37 5.27 4.95
C TYR A 21 0.71 6.37 5.95
N ARG A 22 1.34 5.97 7.06
CA ARG A 22 1.86 6.85 8.10
C ARG A 22 3.28 6.39 8.42
N LEU A 23 4.22 7.31 8.41
CA LEU A 23 5.58 7.05 8.85
C LEU A 23 5.86 7.97 10.05
N GLU A 24 6.06 7.36 11.22
CA GLU A 24 6.37 8.06 12.47
C GLU A 24 7.69 7.52 13.01
N GLY A 25 8.79 8.25 12.80
CA GLY A 25 10.12 7.84 13.23
C GLY A 25 10.54 6.50 12.64
N ASP A 26 10.60 5.47 13.49
CA ASP A 26 10.92 4.09 13.16
C ASP A 26 9.69 3.22 12.85
N LYS A 27 8.46 3.74 12.98
CA LYS A 27 7.23 3.01 12.74
C LYS A 27 6.59 3.41 11.40
N LEU A 28 6.39 2.44 10.51
CA LEU A 28 5.67 2.57 9.27
C LEU A 28 4.35 1.80 9.37
N VAL A 29 3.24 2.48 9.15
CA VAL A 29 1.89 1.90 9.13
C VAL A 29 1.33 2.08 7.73
N ILE A 30 0.90 1.00 7.10
CA ILE A 30 0.31 1.02 5.76
C ILE A 30 -1.07 0.37 5.85
N CYS A 31 -2.09 1.03 5.33
CA CYS A 31 -3.44 0.49 5.25
C CYS A 31 -3.92 0.55 3.80
N THR A 32 -4.20 -0.61 3.20
CA THR A 32 -4.68 -0.73 1.82
C THR A 32 -6.08 -1.33 1.78
N ALA A 33 -6.93 -0.81 0.90
CA ALA A 33 -8.21 -1.43 0.57
C ALA A 33 -8.03 -2.56 -0.45
N ALA A 34 -9.09 -3.31 -0.69
CA ALA A 34 -9.12 -4.30 -1.76
C ALA A 34 -8.99 -3.63 -3.14
N ALA A 35 -8.64 -4.43 -4.15
CA ALA A 35 -8.33 -3.91 -5.46
C ALA A 35 -9.59 -3.39 -6.16
N GLY A 36 -9.63 -2.09 -6.45
CA GLY A 36 -10.83 -1.41 -6.98
C GLY A 36 -11.72 -0.75 -5.93
N ASP A 37 -11.48 -0.99 -4.64
CA ASP A 37 -12.23 -0.36 -3.56
C ASP A 37 -11.77 1.07 -3.25
N GLU A 38 -12.62 1.80 -2.54
CA GLU A 38 -12.34 3.16 -2.10
C GLU A 38 -11.17 3.23 -1.14
N LYS A 39 -10.47 4.37 -1.18
CA LYS A 39 -9.30 4.62 -0.34
C LYS A 39 -9.74 4.66 1.12
N PRO A 40 -9.12 3.88 2.02
CA PRO A 40 -9.43 3.95 3.44
C PRO A 40 -9.05 5.33 4.00
N THR A 41 -9.94 5.91 4.80
CA THR A 41 -9.73 7.24 5.43
C THR A 41 -9.09 7.15 6.81
N GLU A 42 -9.15 5.97 7.44
CA GLU A 42 -8.58 5.69 8.74
C GLU A 42 -7.69 4.44 8.69
N PHE A 43 -6.72 4.33 9.59
CA PHE A 43 -5.87 3.14 9.76
C PHE A 43 -6.63 2.06 10.54
N LYS A 44 -7.77 1.63 10.01
CA LYS A 44 -8.62 0.60 10.60
C LYS A 44 -8.81 -0.52 9.60
N THR A 45 -8.88 -1.74 10.12
CA THR A 45 -9.27 -2.91 9.35
C THR A 45 -10.49 -3.53 9.96
N SER A 46 -11.42 -3.93 9.11
CA SER A 46 -12.57 -4.73 9.52
C SER A 46 -12.58 -6.04 8.73
N ALA A 47 -13.00 -7.13 9.38
CA ALA A 47 -13.01 -8.47 8.76
C ALA A 47 -13.92 -8.54 7.52
N ASP A 48 -14.86 -7.61 7.44
CA ASP A 48 -15.92 -7.41 6.47
C ASP A 48 -15.51 -6.56 5.25
N THR A 49 -14.42 -5.78 5.33
CA THR A 49 -14.02 -4.85 4.26
C THR A 49 -12.81 -5.30 3.45
N GLY A 50 -12.16 -6.41 3.80
CA GLY A 50 -10.99 -6.92 3.08
C GLY A 50 -9.77 -5.98 3.12
N THR A 51 -9.80 -4.97 3.99
CA THR A 51 -8.71 -4.03 4.23
C THR A 51 -7.54 -4.72 4.93
N VAL A 52 -6.31 -4.40 4.53
CA VAL A 52 -5.08 -4.92 5.13
C VAL A 52 -4.31 -3.79 5.80
N LEU A 53 -4.06 -3.92 7.10
CA LEU A 53 -3.22 -3.03 7.90
C LEU A 53 -1.90 -3.74 8.18
N THR A 54 -0.81 -3.11 7.77
CA THR A 54 0.55 -3.60 7.95
C THR A 54 1.33 -2.60 8.79
N GLU A 55 1.79 -3.04 9.95
CA GLU A 55 2.66 -2.26 10.83
C GLU A 55 4.09 -2.80 10.76
N LEU A 56 5.00 -2.01 10.22
CA LEU A 56 6.41 -2.30 10.10
C LEU A 56 7.19 -1.42 11.07
N LYS A 57 8.03 -2.04 11.90
CA LYS A 57 9.01 -1.32 12.72
C LYS A 57 10.38 -1.47 12.08
N ARG A 58 11.06 -0.35 11.86
CA ARG A 58 12.41 -0.32 11.34
C ARG A 58 13.34 -0.97 12.36
N LYS A 59 13.92 -2.11 12.00
CA LYS A 59 15.03 -2.68 12.75
C LYS A 59 16.25 -1.79 12.52
N ILE A 60 16.61 -1.00 13.52
CA ILE A 60 17.82 -0.20 13.54
C ILE A 60 18.96 -1.18 13.86
N GLU A 61 19.76 -1.54 12.84
CA GLU A 61 20.91 -2.42 13.03
C GLU A 61 22.01 -1.61 13.76
N GLY A 62 21.90 -1.62 15.08
CA GLY A 62 22.68 -0.81 16.02
C GLY A 62 22.26 -0.98 17.48
N THR A 63 21.05 -1.48 17.74
CA THR A 63 20.63 -1.91 19.09
C THR A 63 20.05 -3.31 19.02
N GLN A 64 20.89 -4.31 19.24
CA GLN A 64 20.44 -5.64 19.64
C GLN A 64 19.65 -5.50 20.95
N PRO A 65 18.41 -5.99 21.05
CA PRO A 65 17.79 -6.22 22.34
C PRO A 65 18.64 -7.30 23.04
N LYS A 66 19.32 -6.92 24.12
CA LYS A 66 19.81 -7.91 25.09
C LYS A 66 18.59 -8.39 25.86
N ASP A 67 17.99 -9.48 25.39
CA ASP A 67 17.09 -10.27 26.21
C ASP A 67 17.84 -10.68 27.49
N LYS A 68 17.25 -10.38 28.65
CA LYS A 68 17.75 -10.73 29.99
C LYS A 68 16.99 -11.94 30.50
#